data_AF-A0A972ETF9-F1
#
_entry.id   AF-A0A972ETF9-F1
#
_cell.length_a   1.000
_cell.length_b   1.000
_cell.length_c   1.000
_cell.angle_alpha   90.00
_cell.angle_beta   90.00
_cell.angle_gamma   90.00
#
_symmetry.space_group_name_H-M   'P 1'
#
loop_
_entity.id
_entity.type
_entity.pdbx_description
1 polymer ?
#
loop_
_entity_poly.entity_id
_entity_poly.type
_entity_poly.pdbx_seq_one_letter_code
_entity_poly.pdbx_strand_id
1 'polypeptide(L)'
;MNTNPPKAPSGWLTALVRLMLVVLLVSGALRANGALAQKDLLLELGLPAWLPGYLLAAGLVGALLSLLALVCTWRAGNFCLAAVWAALVFAMGSYWVERLFLWAPAQRSGSPLFKLGLHALSLAAAALYTYHIRKWRQSAHGPGN
;
A
#
# COMPACT_ATOMS: atom_id res chain seq x y z
N MET A 1 7.50 -24.41 26.70
CA MET A 1 7.99 -23.49 25.64
C MET A 1 6.75 -22.88 24.98
N ASN A 2 6.49 -21.59 25.18
CA ASN A 2 5.26 -20.95 24.67
C ASN A 2 5.44 -20.71 23.16
N THR A 3 4.81 -21.54 22.33
CA THR A 3 4.97 -21.56 20.86
C THR A 3 4.14 -20.50 20.14
N ASN A 4 3.44 -19.64 20.88
CA ASN A 4 2.62 -18.60 20.29
C ASN A 4 3.51 -17.49 19.72
N PRO A 5 3.36 -17.13 18.43
CA PRO A 5 4.09 -16.01 17.87
C PRO A 5 3.75 -14.74 18.65
N PRO A 6 4.74 -13.86 18.91
CA PRO A 6 4.49 -12.61 19.61
C PRO A 6 3.39 -11.82 18.89
N LYS A 7 2.31 -11.52 19.61
CA LYS A 7 1.22 -10.67 19.10
C LYS A 7 1.79 -9.28 18.80
N ALA A 8 1.36 -8.70 17.68
CA ALA A 8 1.79 -7.36 17.30
C ALA A 8 1.32 -6.32 18.34
N PRO A 9 2.12 -5.28 18.59
CA PRO A 9 1.75 -4.21 19.51
C PRO A 9 0.48 -3.51 19.01
N SER A 10 -0.53 -3.43 19.88
CA SER A 10 -1.77 -2.70 19.65
C SER A 10 -1.63 -1.25 20.10
N GLY A 11 -1.96 -0.30 19.23
CA GLY A 11 -1.92 1.13 19.53
C GLY A 11 -2.44 1.95 18.36
N TRP A 12 -2.62 3.26 18.57
CA TRP A 12 -3.16 4.18 17.56
C TRP A 12 -2.35 4.18 16.26
N LEU A 13 -1.03 4.03 16.34
CA LEU A 13 -0.14 3.97 15.19
C LEU A 13 -0.34 2.69 14.36
N THR A 14 -0.51 1.54 15.03
CA THR A 14 -0.86 0.28 14.37
C THR A 14 -2.23 0.38 13.70
N ALA A 15 -3.20 1.03 14.35
CA ALA A 15 -4.52 1.28 13.75
C ALA A 15 -4.43 2.20 12.52
N LEU A 16 -3.61 3.26 12.58
CA LEU A 16 -3.38 4.16 11.45
C LEU A 16 -2.76 3.43 10.25
N VAL A 17 -1.74 2.61 10.46
CA VAL A 17 -1.13 1.81 9.38
C VAL A 17 -2.12 0.81 8.79
N ARG A 18 -2.93 0.14 9.63
CA ARG A 18 -3.98 -0.76 9.15
C ARG A 18 -5.04 -0.03 8.33
N LEU A 19 -5.49 1.13 8.78
CA LEU A 19 -6.43 1.96 8.03
C LEU A 19 -5.85 2.37 6.68
N MET A 20 -4.58 2.79 6.65
CA MET A 20 -3.87 3.11 5.41
C MET A 20 -3.83 1.91 4.46
N LEU A 21 -3.52 0.71 4.96
CA LEU A 21 -3.51 -0.52 4.15
C LEU A 21 -4.90 -0.89 3.64
N VAL A 22 -5.95 -0.69 4.43
CA VAL A 22 -7.34 -0.88 3.98
C VAL A 22 -7.69 0.10 2.87
N VAL A 23 -7.30 1.38 3.01
CA VAL A 23 -7.50 2.37 1.94
C VAL A 23 -6.76 1.97 0.66
N LEU A 24 -5.52 1.49 0.77
CA LEU A 24 -4.77 1.00 -0.40
C LEU A 24 -5.38 -0.25 -1.02
N LEU A 25 -5.85 -1.19 -0.19
CA LEU A 25 -6.56 -2.40 -0.63
C LEU A 25 -7.82 -2.05 -1.41
N VAL A 26 -8.68 -1.22 -0.82
CA VAL A 26 -9.93 -0.76 -1.44
C VAL A 26 -9.63 0.01 -2.72
N SER A 27 -8.63 0.89 -2.71
CA SER A 27 -8.21 1.63 -3.91
C SER A 27 -7.75 0.71 -5.03
N GLY A 28 -6.94 -0.31 -4.73
CA GLY A 28 -6.50 -1.32 -5.70
C GLY A 28 -7.67 -2.14 -6.25
N ALA A 29 -8.62 -2.53 -5.40
CA ALA A 29 -9.82 -3.25 -5.80
C ALA A 29 -10.74 -2.40 -6.69
N LEU A 30 -11.00 -1.14 -6.33
CA LEU A 30 -11.79 -0.22 -7.16
C LEU A 30 -11.13 0.00 -8.52
N ARG A 31 -9.81 0.09 -8.56
CA ARG A 31 -9.05 0.24 -9.80
C ARG A 31 -9.21 -0.97 -10.71
N ALA A 32 -9.08 -2.18 -10.16
CA ALA A 32 -9.30 -3.42 -10.91
C ALA A 32 -10.75 -3.52 -11.40
N ASN A 33 -11.72 -3.18 -10.55
CA ASN A 33 -13.13 -3.16 -10.92
C ASN A 33 -13.43 -2.12 -12.02
N GLY A 34 -12.87 -0.91 -11.92
CA GLY A 34 -13.02 0.13 -12.93
C GLY A 34 -12.43 -0.29 -14.28
N ALA A 35 -11.28 -0.96 -14.28
CA ALA A 35 -10.66 -1.49 -15.49
C ALA A 35 -11.54 -2.53 -16.20
N LEU A 36 -12.28 -3.36 -15.46
CA LEU A 36 -13.21 -4.34 -16.02
C LEU A 36 -14.52 -3.68 -16.47
N ALA A 37 -15.11 -2.84 -15.62
CA ALA A 37 -16.42 -2.24 -15.84
C ALA A 37 -16.39 -1.21 -16.98
N GLN A 38 -15.26 -0.55 -17.20
CA GLN A 38 -15.10 0.49 -18.22
C GLN A 38 -14.18 0.04 -19.36
N LYS A 39 -13.93 -1.27 -19.51
CA LYS A 39 -13.01 -1.80 -20.53
C LYS A 39 -13.37 -1.30 -21.94
N ASP A 40 -14.66 -1.31 -22.27
CA ASP A 40 -15.14 -1.00 -23.62
C ASP A 40 -15.06 0.51 -23.86
N LEU A 41 -15.42 1.32 -22.86
CA LEU A 41 -15.26 2.78 -22.87
C LEU A 41 -13.80 3.20 -23.05
N LEU A 42 -12.85 2.54 -22.37
CA LEU A 42 -11.42 2.84 -22.49
C LEU A 42 -10.90 2.56 -23.92
N LEU A 43 -11.38 1.49 -24.55
CA LEU A 43 -11.03 1.16 -25.94
C LEU A 43 -11.66 2.15 -26.92
N GLU A 44 -12.90 2.56 -26.69
CA GLU A 44 -13.62 3.57 -27.50
C GLU A 44 -12.99 4.97 -27.42
N LEU A 45 -12.41 5.32 -26.27
CA LEU A 45 -11.63 6.56 -26.07
C LEU A 45 -10.30 6.58 -26.84
N GLY A 46 -10.01 5.53 -27.64
CA GLY A 46 -8.78 5.40 -28.42
C GLY A 46 -7.55 5.12 -27.57
N LEU A 47 -7.72 4.67 -26.31
CA LEU A 47 -6.60 4.31 -25.45
C LEU A 47 -6.03 2.93 -25.86
N PRO A 48 -4.74 2.68 -25.57
CA PRO A 48 -4.10 1.44 -25.98
C PRO A 48 -4.80 0.21 -25.41
N ALA A 49 -4.96 -0.85 -26.23
CA ALA A 49 -5.68 -2.06 -25.83
C ALA A 49 -5.05 -2.81 -24.63
N TRP A 50 -3.77 -2.58 -24.36
CA TRP A 50 -3.08 -3.14 -23.19
C TRP A 50 -3.39 -2.38 -21.89
N LEU A 51 -3.90 -1.14 -21.97
CA LEU A 51 -4.10 -0.27 -20.82
C LEU A 51 -5.09 -0.86 -19.80
N PRO A 52 -6.31 -1.33 -20.18
CA PRO A 52 -7.23 -1.93 -19.21
C PRO A 52 -6.62 -3.14 -18.50
N GLY A 53 -5.89 -3.99 -19.25
CA GLY A 53 -5.17 -5.14 -18.68
C GLY A 53 -4.09 -4.73 -17.68
N TYR A 54 -3.35 -3.67 -17.97
CA TYR A 54 -2.39 -3.08 -17.03
C TYR A 54 -3.07 -2.51 -15.78
N LEU A 55 -4.14 -1.72 -15.93
CA LEU A 55 -4.87 -1.13 -14.80
C LEU A 55 -5.43 -2.22 -13.87
N LEU A 56 -5.97 -3.29 -14.45
CA LEU A 56 -6.43 -4.49 -13.77
C LEU A 56 -5.30 -5.14 -12.97
N ALA A 57 -4.19 -5.47 -13.64
CA ALA A 57 -3.06 -6.15 -13.02
C ALA A 57 -2.45 -5.31 -11.89
N ALA A 58 -2.22 -4.02 -12.13
CA ALA A 58 -1.70 -3.10 -11.12
C ALA A 58 -2.66 -2.96 -9.93
N GLY A 59 -3.97 -2.89 -10.17
CA GLY A 59 -4.99 -2.86 -9.12
C GLY A 59 -5.00 -4.13 -8.26
N LEU A 60 -5.01 -5.30 -8.90
CA LEU A 60 -5.00 -6.59 -8.22
C LEU A 60 -3.72 -6.83 -7.43
N VAL A 61 -2.55 -6.58 -8.03
CA VAL A 61 -1.25 -6.73 -7.35
C VAL A 61 -1.18 -5.79 -6.14
N GLY A 62 -1.58 -4.53 -6.29
CA GLY A 62 -1.62 -3.57 -5.19
C GLY A 62 -2.58 -3.97 -4.07
N ALA A 63 -3.76 -4.48 -4.43
CA ALA A 63 -4.73 -5.03 -3.48
C ALA A 63 -4.17 -6.23 -2.72
N LEU A 64 -3.57 -7.20 -3.42
CA LEU A 64 -2.98 -8.40 -2.80
C LEU A 64 -1.82 -8.06 -1.87
N LEU A 65 -0.92 -7.14 -2.27
CA LEU A 65 0.16 -6.66 -1.42
C LEU A 65 -0.39 -5.98 -0.16
N SER A 66 -1.42 -5.15 -0.30
CA SER A 66 -2.05 -4.45 0.83
C SER A 66 -2.76 -5.43 1.77
N LEU A 67 -3.43 -6.44 1.23
CA LEU A 67 -4.05 -7.51 2.01
C LEU A 67 -3.01 -8.34 2.76
N LEU A 68 -1.94 -8.76 2.08
CA LEU A 68 -0.83 -9.49 2.69
C LEU A 68 -0.21 -8.68 3.82
N ALA A 69 0.09 -7.40 3.59
CA ALA A 69 0.60 -6.49 4.60
C ALA A 69 -0.36 -6.37 5.78
N LEU A 70 -1.67 -6.23 5.51
CA LEU A 70 -2.70 -6.13 6.53
C LEU A 70 -2.72 -7.39 7.39
N VAL A 71 -2.77 -8.58 6.78
CA VAL A 71 -2.70 -9.89 7.45
C VAL A 71 -1.44 -9.99 8.32
N CYS A 72 -0.32 -9.52 7.79
CA CYS A 72 0.95 -9.53 8.51
C CYS A 72 0.96 -8.58 9.71
N THR A 73 0.20 -7.48 9.70
CA THR A 73 0.13 -6.58 10.88
C THR A 73 -0.49 -7.24 12.13
N TRP A 74 -1.11 -8.42 12.02
CA TRP A 74 -1.55 -9.20 13.18
C TRP A 74 -0.44 -10.10 13.76
N ARG A 75 0.66 -10.32 13.03
CA ARG A 75 1.82 -11.12 13.46
C ARG A 75 3.07 -10.26 13.51
N ALA A 76 3.66 -10.07 14.69
CA ALA A 76 4.86 -9.24 14.81
C ALA A 76 6.07 -9.90 14.11
N GLY A 77 6.69 -9.22 13.13
CA GLY A 77 7.90 -9.76 12.49
C GLY A 77 8.49 -8.87 11.40
N ASN A 78 9.74 -9.16 11.02
CA ASN A 78 10.44 -8.44 9.95
C ASN A 78 9.70 -8.55 8.61
N PHE A 79 9.04 -9.69 8.36
CA PHE A 79 8.21 -9.89 7.18
C PHE A 79 7.02 -8.92 7.14
N CYS A 80 6.41 -8.59 8.30
CA CYS A 80 5.34 -7.58 8.36
C CYS A 80 5.85 -6.21 7.91
N LEU A 81 7.03 -5.81 8.38
CA LEU A 81 7.63 -4.53 7.99
C LEU A 81 7.89 -4.51 6.48
N ALA A 82 8.50 -5.57 5.95
CA ALA A 82 8.75 -5.69 4.51
C ALA A 82 7.44 -5.62 3.69
N ALA A 83 6.38 -6.31 4.13
CA ALA A 83 5.09 -6.30 3.44
C ALA A 83 4.43 -4.90 3.45
N VAL A 84 4.46 -4.18 4.59
CA VAL A 84 3.94 -2.80 4.68
C VAL A 84 4.69 -1.87 3.72
N TRP A 85 6.02 -1.95 3.71
CA TRP A 85 6.84 -1.15 2.80
C TRP A 85 6.59 -1.52 1.33
N ALA A 86 6.47 -2.80 1.00
CA ALA A 86 6.19 -3.26 -0.35
C ALA A 86 4.84 -2.73 -0.86
N ALA A 87 3.78 -2.84 -0.06
CA ALA A 87 2.45 -2.31 -0.42
C ALA A 87 2.50 -0.79 -0.65
N LEU A 88 3.20 -0.06 0.22
CA LEU A 88 3.29 1.39 0.15
C LEU A 88 4.10 1.87 -1.06
N VAL A 89 5.30 1.32 -1.27
CA VAL A 89 6.17 1.66 -2.38
C VAL A 89 5.52 1.30 -3.71
N PHE A 90 4.86 0.14 -3.80
CA PHE A 90 4.13 -0.24 -5.00
C PHE A 90 3.02 0.75 -5.33
N ALA A 91 2.19 1.14 -4.36
CA ALA A 91 1.10 2.07 -4.56
C ALA A 91 1.57 3.50 -4.94
N MET A 92 2.69 3.95 -4.36
CA MET A 92 3.31 5.23 -4.72
C MET A 92 3.91 5.16 -6.12
N GLY A 93 4.69 4.13 -6.39
CA GLY A 93 5.37 3.93 -7.66
C GLY A 93 4.38 3.82 -8.81
N SER A 94 3.33 3.01 -8.67
CA SER A 94 2.28 2.89 -9.69
C SER A 94 1.62 4.23 -9.97
N TYR A 95 1.22 4.97 -8.94
CA TYR A 95 0.61 6.30 -9.12
C TYR A 95 1.51 7.26 -9.91
N TRP A 96 2.79 7.36 -9.56
CA TRP A 96 3.70 8.30 -10.24
C TRP A 96 4.07 7.85 -11.64
N VAL A 97 4.33 6.55 -11.85
CA VAL A 97 4.59 5.99 -13.17
C VAL A 97 3.40 6.27 -14.09
N GLU A 98 2.19 6.05 -13.60
CA GLU A 98 0.98 6.31 -14.37
C GLU A 98 0.79 7.79 -14.69
N ARG A 99 0.91 8.64 -13.67
CA ARG A 99 0.73 10.08 -13.84
C ARG A 99 1.74 10.67 -14.82
N LEU A 100 2.99 10.20 -14.80
CA LEU A 100 4.08 10.75 -15.61
C LEU A 100 4.13 10.17 -17.03
N PHE A 101 3.90 8.86 -17.19
CA PHE A 101 4.13 8.16 -18.46
C PHE A 101 2.86 7.70 -19.17
N LEU A 102 1.78 7.41 -18.44
CA LEU A 102 0.55 6.87 -19.03
C LEU A 102 -0.48 7.96 -19.37
N TRP A 103 -0.60 8.99 -18.54
CA TRP A 103 -1.65 10.00 -18.69
C TRP A 103 -1.12 11.30 -19.29
N ALA A 104 -1.80 11.79 -20.33
CA ALA A 104 -1.55 13.10 -20.92
C ALA A 104 -1.82 14.23 -19.90
N PRO A 105 -1.19 15.41 -20.00
CA PRO A 105 -1.36 16.50 -19.04
C PRO A 105 -2.82 16.88 -18.77
N ALA A 106 -3.67 16.85 -19.79
CA ALA A 106 -5.11 17.12 -19.68
C ALA A 106 -5.89 16.05 -18.89
N GLN A 107 -5.37 14.81 -18.81
CA GLN A 107 -5.97 13.69 -18.09
C GLN A 107 -5.41 13.52 -16.67
N ARG A 108 -4.35 14.27 -16.31
CA ARG A 108 -3.74 14.27 -14.95
C ARG A 108 -4.62 15.07 -14.00
N SER A 109 -5.78 14.55 -13.64
CA SER A 109 -6.66 15.20 -12.65
C SER A 109 -6.01 15.24 -11.24
N GLY A 110 -6.43 16.22 -10.43
CA GLY A 110 -6.01 16.38 -9.04
C GLY A 110 -4.66 17.07 -8.81
N SER A 111 -4.47 17.64 -7.62
CA SER A 111 -3.26 18.36 -7.23
C SER A 111 -2.08 17.40 -6.95
N PRO A 112 -0.96 17.50 -7.68
CA PRO A 112 0.21 16.65 -7.45
C PRO A 112 0.87 16.95 -6.09
N LEU A 113 0.79 18.20 -5.63
CA LEU A 113 1.35 18.62 -4.33
C LEU A 113 0.59 17.98 -3.17
N PHE A 114 -0.74 17.92 -3.25
CA PHE A 114 -1.55 17.23 -2.24
C PHE A 114 -1.18 15.75 -2.14
N LYS A 115 -1.02 15.09 -3.30
CA LYS A 115 -0.67 13.66 -3.32
C LYS A 115 0.75 13.41 -2.82
N LEU A 116 1.70 14.29 -3.13
CA LEU A 116 3.06 14.27 -2.55
C LEU A 116 3.01 14.38 -1.02
N GLY A 117 2.24 15.34 -0.50
CA GLY A 117 2.07 15.51 0.95
C GLY A 117 1.48 14.26 1.61
N LEU A 118 0.44 13.67 1.01
CA LEU A 118 -0.14 12.42 1.50
C LEU A 118 0.88 11.28 1.49
N HIS A 119 1.67 11.14 0.42
CA HIS A 119 2.72 10.13 0.34
C HIS A 119 3.82 10.33 1.38
N ALA A 120 4.26 11.57 1.60
CA ALA A 120 5.22 11.90 2.65
C ALA A 120 4.68 11.53 4.04
N LEU A 121 3.40 11.81 4.31
CA LEU A 121 2.75 11.44 5.57
C LEU A 121 2.65 9.92 5.72
N SER A 122 2.31 9.20 4.66
CA SER A 122 2.27 7.72 4.67
C SER A 122 3.65 7.11 4.91
N LEU A 123 4.71 7.66 4.30
CA LEU A 123 6.10 7.24 4.55
C LEU A 123 6.49 7.49 6.00
N ALA A 124 6.16 8.66 6.55
CA ALA A 124 6.41 8.99 7.94
C ALA A 124 5.69 8.02 8.90
N ALA A 125 4.43 7.69 8.62
CA ALA A 125 3.66 6.72 9.41
C ALA A 125 4.30 5.31 9.35
N ALA A 126 4.72 4.85 8.17
CA ALA A 126 5.40 3.56 7.99
C ALA A 126 6.77 3.51 8.68
N ALA A 127 7.55 4.59 8.61
CA ALA A 127 8.83 4.71 9.30
C ALA A 127 8.66 4.72 10.82
N LEU A 128 7.71 5.49 11.35
CA LEU A 128 7.40 5.53 12.78
C LEU A 128 6.91 4.17 13.28
N TYR A 129 6.06 3.49 12.49
CA TYR A 129 5.60 2.13 12.81
C TYR A 129 6.75 1.12 12.83
N THR A 130 7.68 1.22 11.88
CA THR A 130 8.89 0.41 11.83
C THR A 130 9.74 0.62 13.08
N TYR A 131 9.96 1.88 13.46
CA TYR A 131 10.70 2.22 14.68
C TYR A 131 10.00 1.67 15.93
N HIS A 132 8.69 1.86 16.04
CA HIS A 132 7.90 1.37 17.17
C HIS A 132 7.96 -0.16 17.33
N ILE A 133 7.83 -0.91 16.23
CA ILE A 133 7.97 -2.38 16.27
C ILE A 133 9.37 -2.81 16.69
N ARG A 134 10.41 -2.19 16.14
CA ARG A 134 11.80 -2.52 16.48
C ARG A 134 12.10 -2.25 17.95
N LYS A 135 11.67 -1.09 18.46
CA LYS A 135 11.81 -0.72 19.88
C LYS A 135 11.06 -1.68 20.79
N TRP A 136 9.80 -2.01 20.46
CA TRP A 136 9.01 -2.98 21.23
C TRP A 136 9.70 -4.34 21.29
N ARG A 137 10.26 -4.82 20.17
CA ARG A 137 10.99 -6.09 20.13
C ARG A 137 12.25 -6.07 21.00
N GLN A 138 13.02 -4.97 20.97
CA GLN A 138 14.20 -4.81 21.83
C GLN A 138 13.83 -4.83 23.32
N SER A 139 12.76 -4.13 23.72
CA SER A 139 12.28 -4.15 25.11
C SER A 139 11.75 -5.54 25.53
N ALA A 140 11.12 -6.28 24.61
CA ALA A 140 10.55 -7.60 24.89
C ALA A 140 11.58 -8.73 24.96
N HIS A 141 12.81 -8.54 24.47
CA HIS A 141 13.88 -9.55 24.54
C HIS A 141 14.95 -9.22 25.59
N GLY A 142 14.83 -8.08 26.29
CA GLY A 142 15.82 -7.58 27.24
C GLY A 142 17.15 -7.21 26.57
N PRO A 143 18.02 -6.40 27.22
CA PRO A 143 19.42 -6.35 26.81
C PRO A 143 19.99 -7.75 27.10
N GLY A 144 20.18 -8.55 26.05
CA GLY A 144 20.82 -9.85 26.17
C GLY A 144 22.25 -9.66 26.68
N ASN A 145 22.53 -10.15 27.89
CA ASN A 145 23.85 -10.60 28.30
C ASN A 145 24.10 -12.00 27.74
#